data_AF-A0A928L8V4-F1
#
_entry.id   AF-A0A928L8V4-F1
#
_cell.length_a   1.000
_cell.length_b   1.000
_cell.length_c   1.000
_cell.angle_alpha   90.00
_cell.angle_beta   90.00
_cell.angle_gamma   90.00
#
_symmetry.space_group_name_H-M   'P 1'
#
loop_
_entity.id
_entity.type
_entity.pdbx_description
1 polymer ?
#
loop_
_entity_poly.entity_id
_entity_poly.type
_entity_poly.pdbx_seq_one_letter_code
_entity_poly.pdbx_strand_id
1 'polypeptide(L)'
;MDNNYNSYRNDEDYQRPRKRVSRDTLRKRQLCALFIIALIVLIIVILFANACSSGKSKKDSNNSTTSTSASDVSTTADPALTTTTTTTTIQLVTEPTNDPNSGFKLSRTTAYYTVGQSEYAAIISEYPAGSSEADEVWETSDPNVATVSNLGMVTAISAGECYITVSTKKDPTKEAMIKVYVSGSLN
;
A
#
# COMPACT_ATOMS: atom_id res chain seq x y z
N MET A 1 38.32 19.02 71.57
CA MET A 1 37.25 19.95 71.97
C MET A 1 37.34 21.14 71.01
N ASP A 2 36.45 21.37 70.04
CA ASP A 2 35.03 21.04 70.01
C ASP A 2 34.49 20.75 68.61
N ASN A 3 33.59 19.79 68.61
CA ASN A 3 32.75 19.35 67.51
C ASN A 3 31.78 20.47 67.11
N ASN A 4 31.63 20.72 65.81
CA ASN A 4 30.35 21.21 65.29
C ASN A 4 30.00 20.47 64.01
N TYR A 5 29.67 19.20 64.18
CA TYR A 5 29.06 18.32 63.20
C TYR A 5 27.53 18.45 63.36
N ASN A 6 26.92 19.50 62.81
CA ASN A 6 25.47 19.48 62.60
C ASN A 6 25.02 20.46 61.52
N SER A 7 24.92 19.94 60.30
CA SER A 7 24.03 20.47 59.28
C SER A 7 23.52 19.28 58.45
N TYR A 8 22.74 18.42 59.10
CA TYR A 8 21.77 17.57 58.40
C TYR A 8 20.79 18.50 57.70
N ARG A 9 21.06 18.80 56.43
CA ARG A 9 20.17 19.54 55.56
C ARG A 9 19.26 18.49 54.91
N ASN A 10 17.99 18.54 55.29
CA ASN A 10 16.91 17.63 54.90
C ASN A 10 16.96 17.24 53.41
N ASP A 11 17.26 15.98 53.13
CA ASP A 11 16.84 15.32 51.91
C ASP A 11 15.33 15.07 52.02
N GLU A 12 14.53 16.12 51.78
CA GLU A 12 13.09 15.93 51.63
C GLU A 12 12.85 15.11 50.37
N ASP A 13 12.28 13.92 50.59
CA ASP A 13 11.73 13.04 49.57
C ASP A 13 10.88 13.81 48.55
N TYR A 14 11.50 14.16 47.42
CA TYR A 14 10.81 14.64 46.23
C TYR A 14 9.99 13.50 45.62
N GLN A 15 8.88 13.15 46.25
CA GLN A 15 7.83 12.37 45.60
C GLN A 15 7.28 13.23 44.45
N ARG A 16 7.68 12.91 43.22
CA ARG A 16 7.21 13.60 42.02
C ARG A 16 5.67 13.61 42.03
N PRO A 17 5.02 14.78 41.98
CA PRO A 17 3.57 14.85 42.00
C PRO A 17 3.02 14.09 40.80
N ARG A 18 2.21 13.04 41.07
CA ARG A 18 1.57 12.26 40.01
C ARG A 18 0.67 13.19 39.21
N LYS A 19 1.11 13.52 38.00
CA LYS A 19 0.36 14.33 37.03
C LYS A 19 -1.00 13.68 36.81
N ARG A 20 -2.06 14.26 37.39
CA ARG A 20 -3.43 13.78 37.20
C ARG A 20 -3.76 13.91 35.72
N VAL A 21 -3.88 12.77 35.05
CA VAL A 21 -4.23 12.68 33.64
C VAL A 21 -5.67 13.19 33.50
N SER A 22 -5.88 14.17 32.62
CA SER A 22 -7.23 14.71 32.36
C SER A 22 -8.15 13.59 31.87
N ARG A 23 -9.44 13.62 32.25
CA ARG A 23 -10.43 12.63 31.84
C ARG A 23 -10.52 12.52 30.32
N ASP A 24 -10.27 13.60 29.59
CA ASP A 24 -10.26 13.61 28.12
C ASP A 24 -9.06 12.87 27.55
N THR A 25 -7.89 13.05 28.17
CA THR A 25 -6.68 12.29 27.78
C THR A 25 -6.82 10.80 28.10
N LEU A 26 -7.57 10.44 29.15
CA LEU A 26 -7.89 9.04 29.44
C LEU A 26 -8.89 8.47 28.42
N ARG A 27 -9.97 9.21 28.12
CA ARG A 27 -10.96 8.81 27.10
C ARG A 27 -10.35 8.63 25.72
N LYS A 28 -9.45 9.54 25.30
CA LYS A 28 -8.73 9.40 24.03
C LYS A 28 -7.86 8.15 24.01
N ARG A 29 -7.10 7.88 25.08
CA ARG A 29 -6.28 6.66 25.19
C ARG A 29 -7.12 5.39 25.21
N GLN A 30 -8.26 5.40 25.89
CA GLN A 30 -9.20 4.28 25.93
C GLN A 30 -9.84 4.05 24.55
N LEU A 31 -10.25 5.13 23.86
CA LEU A 31 -10.80 5.03 22.52
C LEU A 31 -9.77 4.52 21.50
N CYS A 32 -8.52 5.01 21.58
CA CYS A 32 -7.42 4.49 20.78
C CYS A 32 -7.16 3.00 21.08
N ALA A 33 -7.11 2.61 22.35
CA ALA A 33 -6.90 1.21 22.74
C ALA A 33 -8.04 0.30 22.26
N LEU A 34 -9.29 0.73 22.39
CA LEU A 34 -10.47 0.00 21.90
C LEU A 34 -10.43 -0.18 20.38
N PHE A 35 -10.05 0.87 19.64
CA PHE A 35 -9.93 0.80 18.19
C PHE A 35 -8.83 -0.17 17.75
N ILE A 36 -7.67 -0.14 18.43
CA ILE A 36 -6.56 -1.08 18.16
C ILE A 36 -6.99 -2.53 18.45
N ILE A 37 -7.67 -2.78 19.57
CA ILE A 37 -8.17 -4.12 19.92
C ILE A 37 -9.18 -4.61 18.88
N ALA A 38 -10.10 -3.75 18.43
CA ALA A 38 -11.09 -4.10 17.41
C ALA A 38 -10.43 -4.48 16.07
N LEU A 39 -9.38 -3.75 15.65
CA LEU A 39 -8.61 -4.08 14.45
C LEU A 39 -7.87 -5.41 14.58
N ILE A 40 -7.26 -5.69 15.73
CA ILE A 40 -6.57 -6.97 15.99
C ILE A 40 -7.56 -8.14 15.91
N VAL A 41 -8.75 -8.02 16.51
CA VAL A 41 -9.79 -9.06 16.45
C VAL A 41 -10.26 -9.28 15.01
N LEU A 42 -10.49 -8.20 14.25
CA LEU A 42 -10.89 -8.30 12.84
C LEU A 42 -9.84 -9.05 12.00
N ILE A 43 -8.56 -8.73 12.17
CA ILE A 43 -7.45 -9.42 11.49
C ILE A 43 -7.42 -10.90 11.86
N ILE A 44 -7.56 -11.23 13.15
CA ILE A 44 -7.59 -12.62 13.61
C ILE A 44 -8.76 -13.39 12.97
N VAL A 45 -9.95 -12.80 12.88
CA VAL A 45 -11.12 -13.42 12.22
C VAL A 45 -10.85 -13.70 10.74
N ILE A 46 -10.23 -12.74 10.02
CA ILE A 46 -9.86 -12.91 8.61
C ILE A 46 -8.84 -14.04 8.42
N LEU A 47 -7.86 -14.15 9.32
CA LEU A 47 -6.88 -15.24 9.29
C LEU A 47 -7.50 -16.60 9.56
N PHE A 48 -8.48 -16.70 10.48
CA PHE A 48 -9.21 -17.94 10.73
C PHE A 48 -10.18 -18.31 9.61
N ALA A 49 -10.78 -17.33 8.92
CA ALA A 49 -11.64 -17.58 7.76
C ALA A 49 -10.87 -18.23 6.61
N ASN A 50 -9.59 -17.87 6.43
CA ASN A 50 -8.73 -18.44 5.40
C ASN A 50 -8.10 -19.81 5.80
N ALA A 51 -8.27 -20.27 7.05
CA ALA A 51 -7.64 -21.49 7.58
C ALA A 51 -8.51 -22.77 7.48
N CYS A 52 -9.62 -22.75 6.75
CA CYS A 52 -10.37 -23.96 6.39
C CYS A 52 -10.26 -24.23 4.88
N SER A 53 -9.11 -24.74 4.44
CA SER A 53 -9.01 -25.56 3.22
C SER A 53 -7.86 -26.58 3.37
N SER A 54 -7.98 -27.52 4.30
CA SER A 54 -7.11 -28.70 4.31
C SER A 54 -7.73 -29.80 3.45
N GLY A 55 -7.08 -30.06 2.32
CA GLY A 55 -7.43 -31.14 1.40
C GLY A 55 -7.26 -32.54 2.00
N LYS A 56 -7.91 -33.52 1.37
CA LYS A 56 -7.65 -34.95 1.60
C LYS A 56 -7.64 -35.68 0.26
N SER A 57 -6.46 -36.18 -0.09
CA SER A 57 -6.22 -37.19 -1.14
C SER A 57 -6.17 -38.60 -0.53
N LYS A 58 -6.20 -39.62 -1.41
CA LYS A 58 -6.02 -41.10 -1.27
C LYS A 58 -7.33 -41.92 -1.10
N LYS A 59 -7.57 -43.07 -1.77
CA LYS A 59 -6.71 -44.03 -2.51
C LYS A 59 -7.55 -45.08 -3.30
N ASP A 60 -7.10 -45.41 -4.52
CA ASP A 60 -7.14 -46.63 -5.39
C ASP A 60 -8.36 -47.59 -5.51
N SER A 61 -8.83 -47.84 -6.76
CA SER A 61 -8.74 -49.12 -7.53
C SER A 61 -9.95 -49.47 -8.44
N ASN A 62 -9.68 -49.57 -9.77
CA ASN A 62 -10.13 -50.51 -10.84
C ASN A 62 -11.58 -51.07 -10.84
N ASN A 63 -12.36 -51.23 -11.93
CA ASN A 63 -12.14 -51.60 -13.34
C ASN A 63 -13.50 -51.52 -14.12
N SER A 64 -13.42 -51.40 -15.45
CA SER A 64 -14.41 -51.85 -16.46
C SER A 64 -15.56 -50.88 -16.77
N THR A 65 -15.93 -50.53 -18.00
CA THR A 65 -15.81 -51.22 -19.29
C THR A 65 -15.79 -50.18 -20.44
N THR A 66 -14.71 -50.22 -21.23
CA THR A 66 -14.66 -50.29 -22.69
C THR A 66 -15.65 -49.47 -23.54
N SER A 67 -15.10 -48.52 -24.29
CA SER A 67 -15.40 -48.34 -25.73
C SER A 67 -14.07 -48.10 -26.44
N THR A 68 -13.74 -49.03 -27.32
CA THR A 68 -12.41 -49.28 -27.90
C THR A 68 -12.37 -48.91 -29.38
N SER A 69 -11.23 -48.35 -29.79
CA SER A 69 -10.60 -48.40 -31.14
C SER A 69 -11.25 -47.63 -32.28
N ALA A 70 -10.54 -47.09 -33.26
CA ALA A 70 -9.11 -46.91 -33.60
C ALA A 70 -9.13 -45.87 -34.77
N SER A 71 -8.08 -45.32 -35.38
CA SER A 71 -6.71 -45.74 -35.68
C SER A 71 -5.91 -44.51 -36.12
N ASP A 72 -4.59 -44.68 -36.10
CA ASP A 72 -3.47 -43.90 -36.64
C ASP A 72 -3.70 -42.90 -37.79
N VAL A 73 -2.90 -41.83 -37.81
CA VAL A 73 -1.92 -41.53 -38.88
C VAL A 73 -1.11 -40.26 -38.57
N SER A 74 0.19 -40.32 -38.84
CA SER A 74 1.18 -39.23 -38.73
C SER A 74 1.07 -38.21 -39.87
N THR A 75 1.61 -36.99 -39.63
CA THR A 75 2.33 -36.10 -40.58
C THR A 75 1.76 -34.66 -40.65
N THR A 76 2.53 -33.75 -40.03
CA THR A 76 3.00 -32.43 -40.50
C THR A 76 2.01 -31.45 -41.16
N ALA A 77 1.72 -30.34 -40.48
CA ALA A 77 1.97 -28.96 -40.99
C ALA A 77 1.57 -27.88 -39.96
N ASP A 78 2.52 -27.00 -39.71
CA ASP A 78 2.41 -25.58 -39.35
C ASP A 78 1.92 -25.12 -37.94
N PRO A 79 2.81 -24.52 -37.12
CA PRO A 79 2.42 -23.86 -35.89
C PRO A 79 1.78 -22.49 -36.18
N ALA A 80 0.45 -22.41 -36.14
CA ALA A 80 -0.24 -21.13 -35.99
C ALA A 80 -0.06 -20.61 -34.54
N LEU A 81 1.14 -20.10 -34.26
CA LEU A 81 1.41 -19.20 -33.15
C LEU A 81 0.48 -18.00 -33.33
N THR A 82 -0.52 -17.86 -32.47
CA THR A 82 -1.25 -16.59 -32.33
C THR A 82 -0.32 -15.62 -31.60
N THR A 83 0.61 -15.03 -32.35
CA THR A 83 1.47 -13.94 -31.90
C THR A 83 0.60 -12.70 -31.71
N THR A 84 0.11 -12.48 -30.48
CA THR A 84 -0.41 -11.18 -30.06
C THR A 84 0.72 -10.17 -30.17
N THR A 85 0.69 -9.36 -31.23
CA THR A 85 1.61 -8.24 -31.42
C THR A 85 1.25 -7.14 -30.43
N THR A 86 1.93 -7.10 -29.29
CA THR A 86 1.93 -5.94 -28.39
C THR A 86 2.68 -4.81 -29.10
N THR A 87 1.94 -3.92 -29.75
CA THR A 87 2.48 -2.68 -30.30
C THR A 87 2.85 -1.76 -29.13
N THR A 88 4.08 -1.89 -28.63
CA THR A 88 4.69 -0.91 -27.73
C THR A 88 5.02 0.34 -28.54
N THR A 89 4.05 1.23 -28.69
CA THR A 89 4.29 2.60 -29.10
C THR A 89 5.13 3.26 -28.01
N ILE A 90 6.42 3.46 -28.28
CA ILE A 90 7.28 4.28 -27.43
C ILE A 90 6.79 5.73 -27.60
N GLN A 91 5.85 6.14 -26.74
CA GLN A 91 5.48 7.54 -26.63
C GLN A 91 6.63 8.27 -25.94
N LEU A 92 7.05 9.38 -26.54
CA LEU A 92 7.96 10.34 -25.93
C LEU A 92 7.26 10.94 -24.69
N VAL A 93 7.45 10.31 -23.53
CA VAL A 93 6.99 10.85 -22.24
C VAL A 93 7.90 12.01 -21.91
N THR A 94 7.47 13.21 -22.31
CA THR A 94 8.03 14.45 -21.80
C THR A 94 7.78 14.45 -20.30
N GLU A 95 8.80 14.63 -19.44
CA GLU A 95 8.58 14.68 -17.97
C GLU A 95 7.47 15.68 -17.66
N PRO A 96 6.30 15.24 -17.18
CA PRO A 96 5.25 16.21 -16.88
C PRO A 96 5.70 17.03 -15.67
N THR A 97 5.82 18.34 -15.82
CA THR A 97 6.05 19.25 -14.69
C THR A 97 4.70 19.76 -14.21
N ASN A 98 4.41 19.58 -12.92
CA ASN A 98 3.16 20.02 -12.32
C ASN A 98 2.89 21.51 -12.58
N ASP A 99 1.69 21.84 -13.08
CA ASP A 99 1.25 23.22 -13.25
C ASP A 99 1.12 23.88 -11.86
N PRO A 100 1.81 25.00 -11.57
CA PRO A 100 1.63 25.74 -10.32
C PRO A 100 0.18 26.22 -10.10
N ASN A 101 -0.62 26.36 -11.15
CA ASN A 101 -2.03 26.74 -11.10
C ASN A 101 -3.01 25.56 -11.11
N SER A 102 -2.50 24.32 -10.95
CA SER A 102 -3.34 23.14 -10.78
C SER A 102 -4.22 23.26 -9.52
N GLY A 103 -3.76 23.94 -8.47
CA GLY A 103 -4.45 24.07 -7.19
C GLY A 103 -4.20 22.90 -6.24
N PHE A 104 -3.44 21.88 -6.66
CA PHE A 104 -2.97 20.82 -5.77
C PHE A 104 -1.74 21.29 -4.99
N LYS A 105 -1.68 20.97 -3.69
CA LYS A 105 -0.45 21.05 -2.91
C LYS A 105 -0.05 19.71 -2.34
N LEU A 106 0.96 19.13 -2.97
CA LEU A 106 1.55 17.86 -2.58
C LEU A 106 2.68 18.07 -1.58
N SER A 107 2.81 17.17 -0.60
CA SER A 107 3.97 17.14 0.30
C SER A 107 5.27 16.78 -0.42
N ARG A 108 5.17 16.01 -1.50
CA ARG A 108 6.28 15.58 -2.36
C ARG A 108 5.79 15.34 -3.78
N THR A 109 6.67 15.59 -4.75
CA THR A 109 6.46 15.28 -6.18
C THR A 109 7.31 14.10 -6.64
N THR A 110 8.13 13.54 -5.75
CA THR A 110 8.94 12.35 -6.00
C THR A 110 8.83 11.42 -4.80
N ALA A 111 8.57 10.14 -5.06
CA ALA A 111 8.50 9.08 -4.08
C ALA A 111 9.46 7.95 -4.43
N TYR A 112 9.99 7.29 -3.40
CA TYR A 112 10.92 6.18 -3.53
C TYR A 112 10.34 4.99 -2.78
N TYR A 113 10.29 3.86 -3.46
CA TYR A 113 9.83 2.60 -2.88
C TYR A 113 10.85 1.49 -3.14
N THR A 114 10.73 0.42 -2.36
CA THR A 114 11.36 -0.86 -2.65
C THR A 114 10.28 -1.82 -3.12
N VAL A 115 10.60 -2.74 -4.03
CA VAL A 115 9.67 -3.78 -4.48
C VAL A 115 8.97 -4.44 -3.28
N GLY A 116 7.64 -4.54 -3.33
CA GLY A 116 6.80 -5.09 -2.26
C GLY A 116 6.39 -4.09 -1.18
N GLN A 117 6.90 -2.85 -1.19
CA GLN A 117 6.44 -1.80 -0.28
C GLN A 117 5.07 -1.25 -0.69
N SER A 118 4.29 -0.80 0.30
CA SER A 118 3.02 -0.11 0.08
C SER A 118 2.90 1.11 0.99
N GLU A 119 2.77 2.29 0.40
CA GLU A 119 2.67 3.58 1.11
C GLU A 119 2.00 4.63 0.21
N TYR A 120 1.46 5.70 0.81
CA TYR A 120 0.86 6.82 0.07
C TYR A 120 1.84 7.51 -0.89
N ALA A 121 1.36 7.87 -2.09
CA ALA A 121 2.15 8.57 -3.11
C ALA A 121 2.68 9.92 -2.59
N ALA A 122 1.77 10.73 -2.07
CA ALA A 122 2.04 12.01 -1.43
C ALA A 122 0.89 12.36 -0.47
N ILE A 123 1.09 13.35 0.39
CA ILE A 123 0.02 13.93 1.21
C ILE A 123 -0.49 15.16 0.47
N ILE A 124 -1.79 15.22 0.21
CA ILE A 124 -2.44 16.38 -0.39
C ILE A 124 -2.88 17.31 0.75
N SER A 125 -2.30 18.50 0.79
CA SER A 125 -2.57 19.52 1.81
C SER A 125 -3.60 20.57 1.37
N GLU A 126 -3.80 20.72 0.06
CA GLU A 126 -4.76 21.65 -0.54
C GLU A 126 -5.22 21.12 -1.90
N TYR A 127 -6.49 21.38 -2.22
CA TYR A 127 -7.14 20.93 -3.46
C TYR A 127 -7.55 22.12 -4.33
N PRO A 128 -7.73 21.92 -5.65
CA PRO A 128 -8.35 22.90 -6.52
C PRO A 128 -9.70 23.37 -5.99
N ALA A 129 -10.05 24.64 -6.26
CA ALA A 129 -11.28 25.25 -5.75
C ALA A 129 -12.53 24.40 -6.10
N GLY A 130 -13.34 24.07 -5.09
CA GLY A 130 -14.57 23.29 -5.25
C GLY A 130 -14.39 21.77 -5.31
N SER A 131 -13.17 21.27 -5.13
CA SER A 131 -12.84 19.86 -5.00
C SER A 131 -12.34 19.49 -3.59
N SER A 132 -12.34 18.19 -3.30
CA SER A 132 -11.94 17.62 -2.01
C SER A 132 -11.33 16.22 -2.19
N GLU A 133 -10.85 15.64 -1.10
CA GLU A 133 -10.32 14.25 -1.05
C GLU A 133 -11.30 13.21 -1.66
N ALA A 134 -12.61 13.40 -1.48
CA ALA A 134 -13.62 12.49 -2.04
C ALA A 134 -13.70 12.51 -3.59
N ASP A 135 -13.20 13.60 -4.18
CA ASP A 135 -13.18 13.82 -5.62
C ASP A 135 -11.88 13.34 -6.27
N GLU A 136 -10.95 12.76 -5.51
CA GLU A 136 -9.68 12.25 -6.05
C GLU A 136 -9.88 11.14 -7.07
N VAL A 137 -9.04 11.18 -8.10
CA VAL A 137 -8.86 10.14 -9.11
C VAL A 137 -7.37 9.92 -9.27
N TRP A 138 -6.93 8.68 -9.08
CA TRP A 138 -5.54 8.28 -9.16
C TRP A 138 -5.30 7.34 -10.34
N GLU A 139 -4.23 7.57 -11.08
CA GLU A 139 -3.83 6.75 -12.22
C GLU A 139 -2.31 6.53 -12.21
N THR A 140 -1.87 5.36 -12.69
CA THR A 140 -0.45 5.02 -12.86
C THR A 140 -0.12 4.95 -14.35
N SER A 141 1.03 5.47 -14.74
CA SER A 141 1.53 5.36 -16.11
C SER A 141 1.99 3.95 -16.47
N ASP A 142 2.42 3.17 -15.46
CA ASP A 142 2.89 1.78 -15.67
C ASP A 142 2.50 0.88 -14.48
N PRO A 143 1.37 0.14 -14.60
CA PRO A 143 0.94 -0.82 -13.60
C PRO A 143 1.92 -1.97 -13.35
N ASN A 144 2.89 -2.23 -14.23
CA ASN A 144 3.90 -3.29 -14.01
C ASN A 144 4.99 -2.86 -13.04
N VAL A 145 5.24 -1.55 -12.92
CA VAL A 145 6.22 -0.96 -12.00
C VAL A 145 5.56 -0.67 -10.65
N ALA A 146 4.45 0.06 -10.66
CA ALA A 146 3.67 0.34 -9.46
C ALA A 146 2.18 0.53 -9.77
N THR A 147 1.34 0.07 -8.84
CA THR A 147 -0.11 0.31 -8.88
C THR A 147 -0.51 1.31 -7.82
N VAL A 148 -1.59 2.06 -8.07
CA VAL A 148 -2.15 3.03 -7.13
C VAL A 148 -3.61 2.70 -6.86
N SER A 149 -4.04 2.81 -5.60
CA SER A 149 -5.42 2.63 -5.20
C SER A 149 -6.22 3.94 -5.31
N ASN A 150 -7.54 3.86 -5.19
CA ASN A 150 -8.42 5.03 -5.19
C ASN A 150 -8.18 6.00 -4.02
N LEU A 151 -7.37 5.62 -3.03
CA LEU A 151 -6.99 6.45 -1.89
C LEU A 151 -5.53 6.95 -2.00
N GLY A 152 -4.91 6.83 -3.17
CA GLY A 152 -3.53 7.25 -3.39
C GLY A 152 -2.48 6.35 -2.73
N MET A 153 -2.85 5.13 -2.32
CA MET A 153 -1.89 4.15 -1.78
C MET A 153 -1.19 3.44 -2.94
N VAL A 154 0.13 3.54 -2.97
CA VAL A 154 0.97 2.97 -4.02
C VAL A 154 1.52 1.63 -3.57
N THR A 155 1.44 0.62 -4.42
CA THR A 155 2.06 -0.70 -4.23
C THR A 155 3.14 -0.90 -5.28
N ALA A 156 4.39 -1.04 -4.83
CA ALA A 156 5.54 -1.25 -5.69
C ALA A 156 5.64 -2.72 -6.14
N ILE A 157 5.65 -2.97 -7.45
CA ILE A 157 5.58 -4.32 -8.04
C ILE A 157 6.93 -4.74 -8.61
N SER A 158 7.58 -3.89 -9.39
CA SER A 158 8.88 -4.20 -9.99
C SER A 158 9.79 -2.97 -10.02
N ALA A 159 11.10 -3.20 -10.10
CA ALA A 159 12.07 -2.12 -10.14
C ALA A 159 11.94 -1.32 -11.44
N GLY A 160 11.93 0.01 -11.34
CA GLY A 160 11.69 0.89 -12.48
C GLY A 160 11.30 2.31 -12.07
N GLU A 161 10.97 3.12 -13.07
CA GLU A 161 10.43 4.47 -12.91
C GLU A 161 9.03 4.50 -13.51
N CYS A 162 8.08 5.09 -12.79
CA CYS A 162 6.74 5.36 -13.31
C CYS A 162 6.21 6.69 -12.76
N TYR A 163 5.10 7.14 -13.32
CA TYR A 163 4.43 8.36 -12.91
C TYR A 163 3.04 8.02 -12.39
N ILE A 164 2.66 8.71 -11.32
CA ILE A 164 1.33 8.61 -10.74
C ILE A 164 0.67 9.97 -10.87
N THR A 165 -0.50 10.02 -11.48
CA THR A 165 -1.27 11.24 -11.66
C THR A 165 -2.46 11.23 -10.73
N VAL A 166 -2.65 12.35 -10.01
CA VAL A 166 -3.88 12.65 -9.27
C VAL A 166 -4.62 13.77 -9.99
N SER A 167 -5.91 13.56 -10.24
CA SER A 167 -6.83 14.57 -10.76
C SER A 167 -8.11 14.60 -9.92
N THR A 168 -9.00 15.54 -10.21
CA THR A 168 -10.32 15.61 -9.57
C THR A 168 -11.44 15.22 -10.53
N LYS A 169 -12.42 14.44 -10.05
CA LYS A 169 -13.64 14.09 -10.80
C LYS A 169 -14.42 15.31 -11.27
N LYS A 170 -14.29 16.45 -10.58
CA LYS A 170 -15.00 17.69 -10.92
C LYS A 170 -14.39 18.42 -12.11
N ASP A 171 -13.08 18.35 -12.23
CA ASP A 171 -12.30 19.02 -13.27
C ASP A 171 -11.04 18.19 -13.58
N PRO A 172 -11.12 17.27 -14.57
CA PRO A 172 -9.99 16.45 -14.97
C PRO A 172 -8.80 17.23 -15.53
N THR A 173 -8.99 18.52 -15.88
CA THR A 173 -7.89 19.37 -16.35
C THR A 173 -6.98 19.85 -15.21
N LYS A 174 -7.46 19.73 -13.97
CA LYS A 174 -6.66 19.95 -12.77
C LYS A 174 -6.06 18.63 -12.37
N GLU A 175 -4.75 18.51 -12.61
CA GLU A 175 -3.97 17.33 -12.26
C GLU A 175 -2.64 17.72 -11.63
N ALA A 176 -2.10 16.81 -10.83
CA ALA A 176 -0.74 16.84 -10.34
C ALA A 176 -0.15 15.44 -10.45
N MET A 177 1.14 15.38 -10.71
CA MET A 177 1.85 14.15 -10.99
C MET A 177 3.01 13.97 -10.01
N ILE A 178 3.23 12.72 -9.65
CA ILE A 178 4.23 12.25 -8.71
C ILE A 178 5.12 11.25 -9.44
N LYS A 179 6.41 11.56 -9.49
CA LYS A 179 7.44 10.67 -10.02
C LYS A 179 7.73 9.58 -9.01
N VAL A 180 7.68 8.33 -9.42
CA VAL A 180 7.89 7.18 -8.55
C VAL A 180 9.10 6.39 -9.01
N TYR A 181 10.02 6.16 -8.08
CA TYR A 181 11.18 5.30 -8.27
C TYR A 181 11.04 4.04 -7.43
N VAL A 182 11.05 2.89 -8.09
CA VAL A 182 11.05 1.58 -7.41
C VAL A 182 12.44 0.97 -7.52
N SER A 183 13.08 0.80 -6.38
CA SER A 183 14.33 0.06 -6.22
C SER A 183 14.06 -1.43 -6.07
N GLY A 184 14.93 -2.27 -6.63
CA GLY A 184 14.89 -3.71 -6.41
C GLY A 184 15.09 -4.05 -4.92
N SER A 185 14.52 -5.17 -4.47
CA SER A 185 14.81 -5.67 -3.12
C SER A 185 16.28 -6.13 -3.05
N LEU A 186 17.01 -5.68 -2.04
CA LEU A 186 18.28 -6.30 -1.67
C LEU A 186 17.95 -7.70 -1.10
N ASN A 187 18.44 -8.74 -1.77
CA ASN A 187 18.38 -10.13 -1.28
C ASN A 187 19.57 -10.43 -0.36
#